data_AF-A0A6A3BVE4-F1
#
_entry.id   AF-A0A6A3BVE4-F1
#
_cell.length_a   1.000
_cell.length_b   1.000
_cell.length_c   1.000
_cell.angle_alpha   90.00
_cell.angle_beta   90.00
_cell.angle_gamma   90.00
#
_symmetry.space_group_name_H-M   'P 1'
#
loop_
_entity.id
_entity.type
_entity.pdbx_description
1 polymer ?
#
loop_
_entity_poly.entity_id
_entity_poly.type
_entity_poly.pdbx_seq_one_letter_code
_entity_poly.pdbx_strand_id
1 'polypeptide(L)'
;MVELTEKLAATLKQDQGTDNMVVTDESVIDMMEHITQAFQSYIDKDGTGITLSRSHVLSTFNGMAKDLSSLAEDLMVSLILLPFHKRLSEDGSHDSGSPGFRYVSRKAAIIFIGGKDDREALSFAGRVAWHPGVELTVIRFLLDTNLENIPRRLIGLIDIAEEEAETKLDDESFTEFYEKYVAGRKVAYTEKHLANSSETYITLRSLKGQYTLIIVGQGGRVNSILTLGLNDWQECPELGPIGDVLSGSGFECESSVLIIQQHRLKGQIDGLNDDFSIM
;
A
#
# COMPACT_ATOMS: atom_id res chain seq x y z
N MET A 1 12.50 -15.50 -2.13
CA MET A 1 13.69 -15.29 -1.27
C MET A 1 14.54 -16.56 -1.32
N VAL A 2 15.83 -16.44 -1.62
CA VAL A 2 16.77 -17.57 -1.56
C VAL A 2 17.63 -17.39 -0.31
N GLU A 3 17.61 -18.36 0.59
CA GLU A 3 18.43 -18.32 1.80
C GLU A 3 19.91 -18.56 1.45
N LEU A 4 20.77 -17.62 1.83
CA LEU A 4 22.22 -17.73 1.64
C LEU A 4 22.81 -18.66 2.70
N THR A 5 22.77 -19.96 2.41
CA THR A 5 23.52 -20.94 3.21
C THR A 5 25.02 -20.76 3.02
N GLU A 6 25.84 -21.27 3.94
CA GLU A 6 27.32 -21.20 3.81
C GLU A 6 27.83 -21.77 2.46
N LYS A 7 27.16 -22.81 1.94
CA LYS A 7 27.48 -23.39 0.63
C LYS A 7 27.19 -22.44 -0.52
N LEU A 8 26.05 -21.75 -0.48
CA LEU A 8 25.66 -20.77 -1.49
C LEU A 8 26.53 -19.51 -1.41
N ALA A 9 26.84 -19.04 -0.20
CA ALA A 9 27.72 -17.89 0.02
C ALA A 9 29.11 -18.11 -0.59
N ALA A 10 29.64 -19.35 -0.54
CA ALA A 10 30.92 -19.71 -1.15
C ALA A 10 30.93 -19.64 -2.69
N THR A 11 29.76 -19.53 -3.34
CA THR A 11 29.63 -19.40 -4.80
C THR A 11 29.47 -17.94 -5.27
N LEU A 12 29.37 -16.97 -4.35
CA LEU A 12 29.28 -15.57 -4.72
C LEU A 12 30.62 -15.06 -5.27
N LYS A 13 30.59 -14.39 -6.42
CA LYS A 13 31.77 -13.73 -7.00
C LYS A 13 31.53 -12.23 -7.14
N GLN A 14 32.55 -11.43 -6.88
CA GLN A 14 32.48 -10.01 -7.17
C GLN A 14 32.61 -9.81 -8.69
N ASP A 15 31.69 -9.05 -9.27
CA ASP A 15 31.75 -8.71 -10.69
C ASP A 15 32.95 -7.81 -10.96
N GLN A 16 33.73 -8.10 -12.01
CA GLN A 16 34.93 -7.33 -12.29
C GLN A 16 34.55 -5.97 -12.89
N GLY A 17 34.51 -4.94 -12.04
CA GLY A 17 34.29 -3.55 -12.45
C GLY A 17 33.04 -2.90 -11.85
N THR A 18 32.26 -3.62 -11.03
CA THR A 18 31.19 -3.06 -10.20
C THR A 18 31.32 -3.61 -8.77
N ASP A 19 30.74 -2.94 -7.77
CA ASP A 19 30.72 -3.47 -6.39
C ASP A 19 29.64 -4.55 -6.18
N ASN A 20 29.10 -5.09 -7.29
CA ASN A 20 28.01 -6.04 -7.27
C ASN A 20 28.52 -7.48 -7.07
N MET A 21 27.83 -8.24 -6.24
CA MET A 21 28.03 -9.68 -6.09
C MET A 21 27.15 -10.45 -7.08
N VAL A 22 27.73 -11.39 -7.80
CA VAL A 22 27.08 -12.28 -8.76
C VAL A 22 26.90 -13.65 -8.12
N VAL A 23 25.68 -14.16 -8.15
CA VAL A 23 25.36 -15.54 -7.77
C VAL A 23 25.78 -16.47 -8.91
N THR A 24 26.69 -17.41 -8.65
CA THR A 24 27.12 -18.40 -9.66
C THR A 24 26.59 -19.81 -9.39
N ASP A 25 25.73 -19.98 -8.39
CA ASP A 25 25.09 -21.27 -8.12
C ASP A 25 24.09 -21.61 -9.23
N GLU A 26 24.32 -22.74 -9.90
CA GLU A 26 23.54 -23.17 -11.07
C GLU A 26 22.06 -23.37 -10.72
N SER A 27 21.74 -23.90 -9.54
CA SER A 27 20.35 -24.12 -9.12
C SER A 27 19.59 -22.83 -8.89
N VAL A 28 20.27 -21.81 -8.36
CA VAL A 28 19.67 -20.48 -8.14
C VAL A 28 19.53 -19.73 -9.46
N ILE A 29 20.51 -19.83 -10.36
CA ILE A 29 20.44 -19.26 -11.70
C ILE A 29 19.25 -19.85 -12.47
N ASP A 30 19.12 -21.18 -12.49
CA ASP A 30 18.02 -21.87 -13.19
C ASP A 30 16.65 -21.46 -12.63
N MET A 31 16.53 -21.35 -11.30
CA MET A 31 15.29 -20.90 -10.66
C MET A 31 14.94 -19.47 -11.06
N MET A 32 15.92 -18.56 -11.04
CA MET A 32 15.72 -17.17 -11.43
C MET A 32 15.31 -17.06 -12.89
N GLU A 33 15.95 -17.85 -13.77
CA GLU A 33 15.64 -17.87 -15.20
C GLU A 33 14.24 -18.38 -15.48
N HIS A 34 13.83 -19.46 -14.81
CA HIS A 34 12.48 -19.97 -14.93
C HIS A 34 11.42 -18.94 -14.52
N ILE A 35 11.63 -18.19 -13.44
CA ILE A 35 10.71 -17.13 -13.00
C ILE A 35 10.57 -16.05 -14.08
N THR A 36 11.68 -15.57 -14.64
CA THR A 36 11.61 -14.51 -15.67
C THR A 36 11.02 -14.99 -16.97
N GLN A 37 11.32 -16.22 -17.38
CA GLN A 37 10.69 -16.80 -18.56
C GLN A 37 9.16 -16.84 -18.40
N ALA A 38 8.65 -17.13 -17.20
CA ALA A 38 7.22 -17.11 -16.92
C ALA A 38 6.60 -15.71 -17.08
N PHE A 39 7.23 -14.67 -16.53
CA PHE A 39 6.79 -13.28 -16.71
C PHE A 39 6.90 -12.82 -18.16
N GLN A 40 8.01 -13.15 -18.84
CA GLN A 40 8.21 -12.78 -20.24
C GLN A 40 7.15 -13.41 -21.14
N SER A 41 6.82 -14.69 -20.91
CA SER A 41 5.77 -15.37 -21.69
C SER A 41 4.39 -14.73 -21.52
N TYR A 42 4.08 -14.20 -20.33
CA TYR A 42 2.85 -13.42 -20.12
C TYR A 42 2.89 -12.11 -20.92
N ILE A 43 4.03 -11.40 -20.88
CA ILE A 43 4.19 -10.13 -21.58
C ILE A 43 4.06 -10.31 -23.10
N ASP A 44 4.69 -11.35 -23.65
CA ASP A 44 4.64 -11.67 -25.08
C ASP A 44 3.23 -11.98 -25.58
N LYS A 45 2.34 -12.48 -24.69
CA LYS A 45 0.96 -12.83 -25.04
C LYS A 45 0.00 -11.65 -24.88
N ASP A 46 0.02 -11.00 -23.71
CA ASP A 46 -1.04 -10.06 -23.30
C ASP A 46 -0.50 -8.77 -22.63
N GLY A 47 0.82 -8.57 -22.56
CA GLY A 47 1.45 -7.49 -21.79
C GLY A 47 1.67 -6.18 -22.52
N THR A 48 0.74 -5.75 -23.38
CA THR A 48 0.88 -4.45 -24.07
C THR A 48 1.01 -3.33 -23.04
N GLY A 49 2.13 -2.59 -23.08
CA GLY A 49 2.43 -1.51 -22.13
C GLY A 49 3.14 -1.94 -20.84
N ILE A 50 3.57 -3.20 -20.73
CA ILE A 50 4.33 -3.72 -19.58
C ILE A 50 5.82 -3.85 -19.95
N THR A 51 6.69 -3.26 -19.13
CA THR A 51 8.15 -3.46 -19.19
C THR A 51 8.61 -4.31 -18.01
N LEU A 52 9.44 -5.32 -18.29
CA LEU A 52 10.02 -6.19 -17.27
C LEU A 52 11.48 -5.79 -17.02
N SER A 53 11.81 -5.54 -15.76
CA SER A 53 13.19 -5.40 -15.29
C SER A 53 13.41 -6.33 -14.11
N ARG A 54 14.57 -6.99 -14.06
CA ARG A 54 14.98 -7.90 -12.99
C ARG A 54 16.10 -7.23 -12.19
N SER A 55 15.97 -7.24 -10.86
CA SER A 55 17.01 -6.74 -9.95
C SER A 55 17.21 -7.71 -8.77
N HIS A 56 18.41 -7.70 -8.21
CA HIS A 56 18.80 -8.57 -7.09
C HIS A 56 19.40 -7.73 -5.97
N VAL A 57 19.08 -8.10 -4.73
CA VAL A 57 19.67 -7.47 -3.55
C VAL A 57 20.12 -8.56 -2.58
N LEU A 58 21.34 -8.41 -2.07
CA LEU A 58 21.91 -9.28 -1.05
C LEU A 58 21.73 -8.60 0.30
N SER A 59 21.04 -9.25 1.24
CA SER A 59 20.78 -8.67 2.55
C SER A 59 20.84 -9.71 3.66
N THR A 60 21.18 -9.25 4.86
CA THR A 60 20.93 -10.03 6.08
C THR A 60 19.44 -10.06 6.37
N PHE A 61 18.95 -11.08 7.08
CA PHE A 61 17.53 -11.19 7.40
C PHE A 61 16.97 -9.92 8.08
N ASN A 62 17.73 -9.35 9.02
CA ASN A 62 17.32 -8.15 9.76
C ASN A 62 17.42 -6.85 8.93
N GLY A 63 18.24 -6.83 7.87
CA GLY A 63 18.41 -5.67 6.98
C GLY A 63 17.47 -5.68 5.77
N MET A 64 16.83 -6.81 5.50
CA MET A 64 16.15 -7.08 4.22
C MET A 64 15.06 -6.06 3.87
N ALA A 65 14.24 -5.67 4.84
CA ALA A 65 13.18 -4.70 4.61
C ALA A 65 13.75 -3.33 4.19
N LYS A 66 14.84 -2.91 4.83
CA LYS A 66 15.53 -1.64 4.52
C LYS A 66 16.16 -1.71 3.13
N ASP A 67 16.86 -2.79 2.82
CA ASP A 67 17.55 -2.92 1.52
C ASP A 67 16.57 -3.04 0.35
N LEU A 68 15.43 -3.72 0.54
CA LEU A 68 14.35 -3.75 -0.45
C LEU A 68 13.72 -2.37 -0.65
N SER A 69 13.53 -1.61 0.43
CA SER A 69 12.98 -0.25 0.36
C SER A 69 13.94 0.70 -0.34
N SER A 70 15.23 0.62 -0.05
CA SER A 70 16.25 1.42 -0.73
C SER A 70 16.35 1.08 -2.22
N LEU A 71 16.34 -0.20 -2.58
CA LEU A 71 16.32 -0.60 -3.99
C LEU A 71 15.05 -0.11 -4.70
N ALA A 72 13.90 -0.17 -4.03
CA ALA A 72 12.65 0.36 -4.57
C ALA A 72 12.71 1.87 -4.79
N GLU A 73 13.31 2.64 -3.87
CA GLU A 73 13.57 4.06 -4.05
C GLU A 73 14.47 4.34 -5.26
N ASP A 74 15.60 3.61 -5.37
CA ASP A 74 16.57 3.79 -6.47
C ASP A 74 15.96 3.48 -7.84
N LEU A 75 15.04 2.51 -7.89
CA LEU A 75 14.32 2.12 -9.10
C LEU A 75 13.02 2.91 -9.32
N MET A 76 12.72 3.89 -8.46
CA MET A 76 11.47 4.66 -8.47
C MET A 76 10.22 3.76 -8.52
N VAL A 77 10.24 2.65 -7.80
CA VAL A 77 9.14 1.68 -7.72
C VAL A 77 7.99 2.30 -6.93
N SER A 78 6.82 2.37 -7.57
CA SER A 78 5.61 2.94 -6.94
C SER A 78 4.83 1.94 -6.09
N LEU A 79 5.10 0.63 -6.24
CA LEU A 79 4.39 -0.44 -5.53
C LEU A 79 5.29 -1.67 -5.38
N ILE A 80 5.49 -2.14 -4.14
CA ILE A 80 6.19 -3.40 -3.85
C ILE A 80 5.14 -4.46 -3.54
N LEU A 81 5.08 -5.51 -4.35
CA LEU A 81 4.28 -6.71 -4.07
C LEU A 81 5.18 -7.81 -3.54
N LEU A 82 5.04 -8.12 -2.24
CA LEU A 82 5.77 -9.22 -1.61
C LEU A 82 4.93 -10.50 -1.66
N PRO A 83 5.27 -11.48 -2.51
CA PRO A 83 4.58 -12.76 -2.50
C PRO A 83 4.91 -13.51 -1.20
N PHE A 84 3.88 -13.92 -0.47
CA PHE A 84 4.04 -14.84 0.67
C PHE A 84 4.28 -16.26 0.13
N HIS A 85 5.45 -16.83 0.39
CA HIS A 85 5.87 -18.09 -0.23
C HIS A 85 5.20 -19.32 0.43
N LYS A 86 4.48 -20.13 -0.36
CA LYS A 86 4.31 -21.57 -0.12
C LYS A 86 5.51 -22.30 -0.71
N ARG A 87 6.08 -23.28 0.00
CA ARG A 87 7.19 -24.10 -0.51
C ARG A 87 6.64 -25.13 -1.52
N LEU A 88 7.31 -25.30 -2.66
CA LEU A 88 7.00 -26.36 -3.62
C LEU A 88 7.77 -27.62 -3.22
N SER A 89 7.08 -28.75 -3.06
CA SER A 89 7.65 -30.07 -2.80
C SER A 89 8.12 -30.75 -4.08
N GLU A 90 9.03 -31.71 -3.95
CA GLU A 90 9.68 -32.44 -5.05
C GLU A 90 8.72 -33.23 -5.96
N ASP A 91 7.51 -33.54 -5.48
CA ASP A 91 6.45 -34.22 -6.23
C ASP A 91 5.62 -33.27 -7.10
N GLY A 92 5.98 -31.98 -7.16
CA GLY A 92 5.21 -30.94 -7.84
C GLY A 92 3.98 -30.48 -7.06
N SER A 93 3.76 -31.00 -5.84
CA SER A 93 2.74 -30.49 -4.94
C SER A 93 3.27 -29.24 -4.22
N HIS A 94 2.42 -28.24 -4.06
CA HIS A 94 2.74 -27.15 -3.13
C HIS A 94 2.49 -27.67 -1.71
N ASP A 95 3.38 -27.35 -0.76
CA ASP A 95 2.99 -27.35 0.66
C ASP A 95 1.67 -26.59 0.72
N SER A 96 0.67 -27.20 1.36
CA SER A 96 -0.73 -26.77 1.32
C SER A 96 -0.88 -25.28 1.67
N GLY A 97 0.16 -24.68 2.28
CA GLY A 97 0.11 -23.42 2.99
C GLY A 97 -0.98 -23.51 4.05
N SER A 98 -1.34 -22.39 4.66
CA SER A 98 -2.66 -22.41 5.29
C SER A 98 -3.71 -22.65 4.17
N PRO A 99 -4.68 -23.56 4.35
CA PRO A 99 -5.80 -23.73 3.42
C PRO A 99 -6.61 -22.44 3.21
N GLY A 100 -6.43 -21.43 4.07
CA GLY A 100 -7.08 -20.13 3.98
C GLY A 100 -6.64 -19.27 2.80
N PHE A 101 -5.44 -19.48 2.25
CA PHE A 101 -4.91 -18.61 1.18
C PHE A 101 -5.31 -19.01 -0.26
N ARG A 102 -6.21 -19.98 -0.46
CA ARG A 102 -6.76 -20.29 -1.80
C ARG A 102 -7.98 -19.42 -2.16
N TYR A 103 -8.38 -18.50 -1.27
CA TYR A 103 -9.50 -17.57 -1.43
C TYR A 103 -9.12 -16.08 -1.25
N VAL A 104 -7.82 -15.74 -1.31
CA VAL A 104 -7.35 -14.34 -1.27
C VAL A 104 -7.67 -13.71 -2.62
N SER A 105 -8.65 -12.84 -2.80
CA SER A 105 -9.42 -12.00 -1.90
C SER A 105 -10.85 -11.91 -2.43
N ARG A 106 -11.82 -12.55 -1.76
CA ARG A 106 -13.22 -12.40 -2.17
C ARG A 106 -13.78 -11.04 -1.78
N LYS A 107 -13.33 -10.47 -0.67
CA LYS A 107 -13.80 -9.18 -0.15
C LYS A 107 -12.62 -8.27 0.14
N ALA A 108 -12.53 -7.18 -0.61
CA ALA A 108 -11.59 -6.10 -0.39
C ALA A 108 -12.34 -4.85 0.04
N ALA A 109 -11.73 -4.03 0.88
CA ALA A 109 -12.22 -2.70 1.20
C ALA A 109 -11.19 -1.65 0.83
N ILE A 110 -11.66 -0.46 0.48
CA ILE A 110 -10.88 0.77 0.56
C ILE A 110 -11.54 1.71 1.56
N ILE A 111 -10.73 2.31 2.42
CA ILE A 111 -11.17 3.38 3.33
C ILE A 111 -10.76 4.70 2.70
N PHE A 112 -11.73 5.59 2.49
CA PHE A 112 -11.54 6.91 1.91
C PHE A 112 -11.97 7.97 2.93
N ILE A 113 -11.00 8.64 3.54
CA ILE A 113 -11.20 9.75 4.48
C ILE A 113 -11.02 11.08 3.74
N GLY A 114 -10.10 11.11 2.76
CA GLY A 114 -9.77 12.28 1.97
C GLY A 114 -8.29 12.63 2.02
N GLY A 115 -7.84 13.42 1.05
CA GLY A 115 -6.45 13.81 0.88
C GLY A 115 -5.73 13.06 -0.26
N LYS A 116 -4.54 13.57 -0.59
CA LYS A 116 -3.72 13.14 -1.73
C LYS A 116 -3.52 11.63 -1.84
N ASP A 117 -3.13 10.98 -0.75
CA ASP A 117 -2.84 9.54 -0.73
C ASP A 117 -4.10 8.69 -0.86
N ASP A 118 -5.22 9.13 -0.26
CA ASP A 118 -6.51 8.45 -0.35
C ASP A 118 -7.08 8.52 -1.78
N ARG A 119 -6.86 9.64 -2.49
CA ARG A 119 -7.22 9.76 -3.91
C ARG A 119 -6.41 8.79 -4.78
N GLU A 120 -5.12 8.63 -4.53
CA GLU A 120 -4.29 7.63 -5.21
C GLU A 120 -4.74 6.20 -4.86
N ALA A 121 -5.05 5.93 -3.59
CA ALA A 121 -5.61 4.66 -3.15
C ALA A 121 -6.92 4.34 -3.88
N LEU A 122 -7.79 5.33 -4.07
CA LEU A 122 -9.07 5.20 -4.77
C LEU A 122 -8.87 4.85 -6.25
N SER A 123 -7.93 5.52 -6.91
CA SER A 123 -7.52 5.20 -8.28
C SER A 123 -7.00 3.76 -8.39
N PHE A 124 -6.12 3.35 -7.45
CA PHE A 124 -5.59 1.98 -7.39
C PHE A 124 -6.69 0.94 -7.15
N ALA A 125 -7.59 1.19 -6.20
CA ALA A 125 -8.72 0.30 -5.91
C ALA A 125 -9.64 0.13 -7.13
N GLY A 126 -9.77 1.16 -7.97
CA GLY A 126 -10.46 1.08 -9.25
C GLY A 126 -9.84 0.07 -10.21
N ARG A 127 -8.54 -0.20 -10.12
CA ARG A 127 -7.85 -1.27 -10.88
C ARG A 127 -8.11 -2.64 -10.26
N VAL A 128 -8.09 -2.73 -8.92
CA VAL A 128 -8.40 -3.96 -8.18
C VAL A 128 -9.83 -4.45 -8.50
N ALA A 129 -10.78 -3.53 -8.65
CA ALA A 129 -12.17 -3.83 -9.01
C ALA A 129 -12.38 -4.46 -10.40
N TRP A 130 -11.38 -4.47 -11.28
CA TRP A 130 -11.49 -5.13 -12.59
C TRP A 130 -11.37 -6.65 -12.50
N HIS A 131 -10.81 -7.18 -11.41
CA HIS A 131 -10.66 -8.61 -11.27
C HIS A 131 -12.01 -9.26 -10.93
N PRO A 132 -12.50 -10.22 -11.73
CA PRO A 132 -13.85 -10.79 -11.57
C PRO A 132 -14.03 -11.59 -10.27
N GLY A 133 -12.93 -11.96 -9.60
CA GLY A 133 -12.94 -12.65 -8.31
C GLY A 133 -12.97 -11.75 -7.08
N VAL A 134 -12.98 -10.41 -7.24
CA VAL A 134 -12.88 -9.45 -6.13
C VAL A 134 -14.21 -8.70 -5.94
N GLU A 135 -14.77 -8.78 -4.74
CA GLU A 135 -15.85 -7.91 -4.26
C GLU A 135 -15.22 -6.73 -3.53
N LEU A 136 -15.12 -5.58 -4.20
CA LEU A 136 -14.59 -4.37 -3.59
C LEU A 136 -15.71 -3.56 -2.93
N THR A 137 -15.48 -3.09 -1.72
CA THR A 137 -16.32 -2.10 -1.03
C THR A 137 -15.52 -0.82 -0.79
N VAL A 138 -16.09 0.33 -1.13
CA VAL A 138 -15.54 1.64 -0.77
C VAL A 138 -16.28 2.14 0.46
N ILE A 139 -15.52 2.44 1.51
CA ILE A 139 -16.03 2.95 2.77
C ILE A 139 -15.55 4.39 2.93
N ARG A 140 -16.45 5.34 2.72
CA ARG A 140 -16.17 6.78 2.80
C ARG A 140 -16.46 7.29 4.20
N PHE A 141 -15.45 7.84 4.86
CA PHE A 141 -15.59 8.49 6.16
C PHE A 141 -15.81 9.99 5.93
N LEU A 142 -16.86 10.53 6.55
CA LEU A 142 -17.23 11.94 6.45
C LEU A 142 -17.36 12.51 7.86
N LEU A 143 -16.93 13.75 8.04
CA LEU A 143 -17.13 14.46 9.30
C LEU A 143 -18.63 14.71 9.51
N ASP A 144 -19.15 14.35 10.69
CA ASP A 144 -20.47 14.78 11.11
C ASP A 144 -20.41 16.25 11.52
N THR A 145 -20.90 17.14 10.66
CA THR A 145 -20.85 18.60 10.81
C THR A 145 -21.92 19.17 11.74
N ASN A 146 -22.49 18.35 12.63
CA ASN A 146 -23.31 18.84 13.73
C ASN A 146 -22.48 19.82 14.61
N LEU A 147 -22.76 21.12 14.44
CA LEU A 147 -22.02 22.29 14.93
C LEU A 147 -21.71 22.35 16.44
N GLU A 148 -22.27 21.45 17.25
CA GLU A 148 -22.00 21.38 18.70
C GLU A 148 -20.72 20.57 19.03
N ASN A 149 -20.22 19.76 18.09
CA ASN A 149 -19.13 18.81 18.35
C ASN A 149 -17.74 19.25 17.89
N ILE A 150 -17.61 20.37 17.17
CA ILE A 150 -16.28 20.87 16.76
C ILE A 150 -15.61 21.52 17.98
N PRO A 151 -14.53 20.94 18.52
CA PRO A 151 -13.84 21.53 19.66
C PRO A 151 -13.33 22.91 19.25
N ARG A 152 -13.77 23.97 19.95
CA ARG A 152 -13.34 25.36 19.68
C ARG A 152 -11.82 25.56 19.71
N ARG A 153 -11.06 24.60 20.27
CA ARG A 153 -9.59 24.56 20.28
C ARG A 153 -8.95 24.20 18.93
N LEU A 154 -9.72 23.70 17.95
CA LEU A 154 -9.25 23.43 16.58
C LEU A 154 -9.34 24.64 15.65
N ILE A 155 -10.06 25.69 16.07
CA ILE A 155 -10.16 26.96 15.36
C ILE A 155 -8.78 27.64 15.38
N GLY A 156 -7.98 27.39 14.34
CA GLY A 156 -6.63 27.92 14.16
C GLY A 156 -5.51 26.89 13.92
N LEU A 157 -5.79 25.58 14.04
CA LEU A 157 -4.84 24.51 13.70
C LEU A 157 -5.02 23.95 12.29
N ILE A 158 -6.17 24.25 11.66
CA ILE A 158 -6.52 23.82 10.31
C ILE A 158 -6.66 25.07 9.47
N ASP A 159 -5.92 25.14 8.36
CA ASP A 159 -6.20 26.14 7.33
C ASP A 159 -7.50 25.73 6.64
N ILE A 160 -8.59 26.37 7.07
CA ILE A 160 -9.95 26.07 6.60
C ILE A 160 -10.02 26.21 5.07
N ALA A 161 -9.27 27.15 4.48
CA ALA A 161 -9.27 27.32 3.03
C ALA A 161 -8.54 26.18 2.31
N GLU A 162 -7.45 25.66 2.90
CA GLU A 162 -6.75 24.49 2.38
C GLU A 162 -7.58 23.22 2.52
N GLU A 163 -8.25 23.03 3.66
CA GLU A 163 -9.13 21.87 3.90
C GLU A 163 -10.35 21.91 2.96
N GLU A 164 -10.97 23.07 2.75
CA GLU A 164 -12.06 23.23 1.76
C GLU A 164 -11.58 22.92 0.33
N ALA A 165 -10.37 23.37 -0.04
CA ALA A 165 -9.81 23.11 -1.36
C ALA A 165 -9.49 21.61 -1.57
N GLU A 166 -8.89 20.95 -0.59
CA GLU A 166 -8.64 19.51 -0.62
C GLU A 166 -9.96 18.72 -0.63
N THR A 167 -10.96 19.12 0.16
CA THR A 167 -12.29 18.49 0.16
C THR A 167 -12.94 18.54 -1.21
N LYS A 168 -12.80 19.65 -1.94
CA LYS A 168 -13.31 19.77 -3.30
C LYS A 168 -12.63 18.78 -4.26
N LEU A 169 -11.31 18.63 -4.16
CA LEU A 169 -10.55 17.65 -4.97
C LEU A 169 -10.94 16.22 -4.61
N ASP A 170 -11.21 15.95 -3.33
CA ASP A 170 -11.69 14.65 -2.85
C ASP A 170 -13.07 14.33 -3.41
N ASP A 171 -13.99 15.28 -3.41
CA ASP A 171 -15.33 15.14 -3.99
C ASP A 171 -15.29 14.90 -5.50
N GLU A 172 -14.47 15.65 -6.24
CA GLU A 172 -14.28 15.47 -7.68
C GLU A 172 -13.73 14.07 -7.99
N SER A 173 -12.70 13.64 -7.27
CA SER A 173 -12.08 12.32 -7.46
C SER A 173 -13.03 11.17 -7.10
N PHE A 174 -13.80 11.34 -6.02
CA PHE A 174 -14.78 10.35 -5.60
C PHE A 174 -15.95 10.26 -6.58
N THR A 175 -16.41 11.38 -7.12
CA THR A 175 -17.48 11.43 -8.10
C THR A 175 -17.10 10.64 -9.36
N GLU A 176 -15.89 10.86 -9.89
CA GLU A 176 -15.39 10.09 -11.04
C GLU A 176 -15.36 8.58 -10.75
N PHE A 177 -14.86 8.19 -9.58
CA PHE A 177 -14.83 6.79 -9.17
C PHE A 177 -16.24 6.21 -9.06
N TYR A 178 -17.16 6.95 -8.44
CA TYR A 178 -18.54 6.51 -8.21
C TYR A 178 -19.25 6.24 -9.53
N GLU A 179 -19.17 7.16 -10.49
CA GLU A 179 -19.79 7.01 -11.81
C GLU A 179 -19.25 5.79 -12.55
N LYS A 180 -17.93 5.56 -12.47
CA LYS A 180 -17.25 4.51 -13.22
C LYS A 180 -17.43 3.11 -12.63
N TYR A 181 -17.46 3.00 -11.30
CA TYR A 181 -17.36 1.70 -10.62
C TYR A 181 -18.57 1.38 -9.72
N VAL A 182 -19.16 2.38 -9.05
CA VAL A 182 -20.26 2.17 -8.10
C VAL A 182 -21.61 2.19 -8.81
N ALA A 183 -21.87 3.18 -9.67
CA ALA A 183 -23.12 3.30 -10.43
C ALA A 183 -23.36 2.05 -11.32
N GLY A 184 -22.28 1.47 -11.85
CA GLY A 184 -22.30 0.21 -12.60
C GLY A 184 -22.39 -1.06 -11.75
N ARG A 185 -22.56 -0.95 -10.42
CA ARG A 185 -22.61 -2.07 -9.45
C ARG A 185 -21.39 -3.00 -9.45
N LYS A 186 -20.22 -2.51 -9.86
CA LYS A 186 -18.96 -3.28 -9.76
C LYS A 186 -18.34 -3.19 -8.37
N VAL A 187 -18.62 -2.09 -7.67
CA VAL A 187 -18.05 -1.78 -6.36
C VAL A 187 -19.19 -1.39 -5.41
N ALA A 188 -19.21 -1.98 -4.22
CA ALA A 188 -20.14 -1.60 -3.17
C ALA A 188 -19.71 -0.28 -2.51
N TYR A 189 -20.67 0.50 -2.02
CA TYR A 189 -20.41 1.80 -1.41
C TYR A 189 -21.06 1.90 -0.03
N THR A 190 -20.34 2.48 0.93
CA THR A 190 -20.82 2.74 2.29
C THR A 190 -20.27 4.06 2.80
N GLU A 191 -21.15 4.93 3.30
CA GLU A 191 -20.78 6.16 3.99
C GLU A 191 -20.81 5.96 5.51
N LYS A 192 -19.86 6.57 6.22
CA LYS A 192 -19.80 6.63 7.67
C LYS A 192 -19.59 8.08 8.10
N HIS A 193 -20.61 8.66 8.72
CA HIS A 193 -20.50 9.97 9.36
C HIS A 193 -19.95 9.78 10.77
N LEU A 194 -18.85 10.47 11.07
CA LEU A 194 -18.07 10.31 12.29
C LEU A 194 -17.83 11.67 12.94
N ALA A 195 -17.96 11.76 14.26
CA ALA A 195 -17.78 13.03 14.97
C ALA A 195 -16.30 13.36 15.26
N ASN A 196 -15.43 12.35 15.43
CA ASN A 196 -14.03 12.53 15.83
C ASN A 196 -13.21 11.23 15.65
N SER A 197 -11.92 11.30 15.96
CA SER A 197 -10.98 10.17 15.91
C SER A 197 -11.32 8.97 16.80
N SER A 198 -12.05 9.16 17.91
CA SER A 198 -12.51 8.04 18.74
C SER A 198 -13.56 7.21 18.01
N GLU A 199 -14.50 7.86 17.32
CA GLU A 199 -15.49 7.17 16.48
C GLU A 199 -14.83 6.52 15.25
N THR A 200 -13.83 7.17 14.66
CA THR A 200 -12.98 6.57 13.62
C THR A 200 -12.36 5.26 14.13
N TYR A 201 -11.72 5.28 15.30
CA TYR A 201 -11.11 4.08 15.89
C TYR A 201 -12.12 2.94 16.10
N ILE A 202 -13.29 3.25 16.67
CA ILE A 202 -14.36 2.27 16.90
C ILE A 202 -14.86 1.71 15.56
N THR A 203 -15.02 2.57 14.55
CA THR A 203 -15.48 2.16 13.23
C THR A 203 -14.48 1.26 12.55
N LEU A 204 -13.18 1.60 12.56
CA LEU A 204 -12.12 0.74 12.05
C LEU A 204 -12.18 -0.63 12.73
N ARG A 205 -12.23 -0.67 14.06
CA ARG A 205 -12.34 -1.91 14.85
C ARG A 205 -13.53 -2.77 14.43
N SER A 206 -14.65 -2.16 14.06
CA SER A 206 -15.83 -2.90 13.60
C SER A 206 -15.63 -3.61 12.25
N LEU A 207 -14.67 -3.18 11.43
CA LEU A 207 -14.37 -3.78 10.12
C LEU A 207 -13.55 -5.09 10.22
N LYS A 208 -13.07 -5.43 11.41
CA LYS A 208 -12.28 -6.65 11.65
C LYS A 208 -13.03 -7.89 11.16
N GLY A 209 -12.34 -8.74 10.40
CA GLY A 209 -12.86 -10.01 9.88
C GLY A 209 -13.87 -9.87 8.72
N GLN A 210 -14.26 -8.65 8.33
CA GLN A 210 -15.18 -8.45 7.21
C GLN A 210 -14.50 -8.51 5.84
N TYR A 211 -13.22 -8.12 5.79
CA TYR A 211 -12.44 -8.00 4.57
C TYR A 211 -11.12 -8.75 4.69
N THR A 212 -10.66 -9.30 3.57
CA THR A 212 -9.36 -10.00 3.47
C THR A 212 -8.23 -9.06 3.08
N LEU A 213 -8.56 -7.94 2.44
CA LEU A 213 -7.64 -6.88 2.06
C LEU A 213 -8.30 -5.53 2.39
N ILE A 214 -7.58 -4.64 3.06
CA ILE A 214 -7.98 -3.26 3.30
C ILE A 214 -6.93 -2.35 2.66
N ILE A 215 -7.34 -1.53 1.71
CA ILE A 215 -6.51 -0.53 1.02
C ILE A 215 -6.75 0.82 1.70
N VAL A 216 -5.68 1.51 2.08
CA VAL A 216 -5.75 2.83 2.72
C VAL A 216 -4.66 3.73 2.15
N GLY A 217 -4.90 5.03 2.08
CA GLY A 217 -3.81 5.98 1.87
C GLY A 217 -2.92 6.05 3.11
N GLN A 218 -1.63 6.33 2.92
CA GLN A 218 -0.68 6.54 4.01
C GLN A 218 -1.07 7.77 4.86
N GLY A 219 -1.73 8.76 4.27
CA GLY A 219 -2.09 9.98 4.96
C GLY A 219 -0.91 10.93 5.07
N GLY A 220 -0.87 11.87 4.13
CA GLY A 220 0.07 12.98 4.12
C GLY A 220 -0.60 14.29 4.51
N ARG A 221 -0.31 14.77 5.72
CA ARG A 221 -0.43 16.17 6.17
C ARG A 221 -1.80 16.84 6.31
N VAL A 222 -2.94 16.17 6.15
CA VAL A 222 -4.23 16.80 6.50
C VAL A 222 -4.68 16.31 7.87
N ASN A 223 -4.57 17.19 8.87
CA ASN A 223 -5.13 17.01 10.22
C ASN A 223 -6.66 17.03 10.16
N SER A 224 -7.26 16.06 9.47
CA SER A 224 -8.71 15.85 9.54
C SER A 224 -9.07 15.59 10.99
N ILE A 225 -10.18 16.18 11.44
CA ILE A 225 -10.74 15.97 12.79
C ILE A 225 -10.94 14.47 13.07
N LEU A 226 -11.11 13.65 12.02
CA LEU A 226 -11.29 12.21 12.09
C LEU A 226 -10.01 11.42 12.37
N THR A 227 -8.83 11.99 12.15
CA THR A 227 -7.54 11.32 12.37
C THR A 227 -6.68 12.01 13.43
N LEU A 228 -7.09 13.18 13.91
CA LEU A 228 -6.41 13.93 14.95
C LEU A 228 -6.24 13.10 16.24
N GLY A 229 -5.00 13.01 16.71
CA GLY A 229 -4.65 12.26 17.92
C GLY A 229 -4.51 10.75 17.74
N LEU A 230 -4.87 10.19 16.57
CA LEU A 230 -4.52 8.79 16.25
C LEU A 230 -3.00 8.62 16.07
N ASN A 231 -2.31 9.69 15.67
CA ASN A 231 -0.86 9.68 15.47
C ASN A 231 -0.05 9.70 16.78
N ASP A 232 -0.66 10.06 17.91
CA ASP A 232 0.07 10.32 19.16
C ASP A 232 0.63 9.04 19.82
N TRP A 233 0.18 7.85 19.36
CA TRP A 233 0.54 6.55 19.92
C TRP A 233 0.87 5.51 18.83
N GLN A 234 1.44 5.94 17.70
CA GLN A 234 1.79 5.04 16.60
C GLN A 234 2.97 4.13 16.96
N GLU A 235 2.85 2.85 16.62
CA GLU A 235 3.95 1.90 16.64
C GLU A 235 4.74 1.96 15.31
N CYS A 236 4.03 2.23 14.20
CA CYS A 236 4.54 2.28 12.83
C CYS A 236 4.06 3.55 12.09
N PRO A 237 4.72 4.71 12.27
CA PRO A 237 4.32 5.98 11.66
C PRO A 237 4.34 5.95 10.11
N GLU A 238 5.15 5.08 9.51
CA GLU A 238 5.22 4.86 8.07
C GLU A 238 3.93 4.30 7.46
N LEU A 239 2.99 3.79 8.27
CA LEU A 239 1.71 3.26 7.81
C LEU A 239 0.59 4.31 7.83
N GLY A 240 0.82 5.47 8.46
CA GLY A 240 -0.21 6.47 8.68
C GLY A 240 -1.17 6.16 9.81
N PRO A 241 -2.03 7.11 10.23
CA PRO A 241 -2.95 6.95 11.35
C PRO A 241 -3.87 5.74 11.20
N ILE A 242 -4.40 5.50 10.00
CA ILE A 242 -5.34 4.41 9.75
C ILE A 242 -4.59 3.08 9.61
N GLY A 243 -3.51 3.07 8.84
CA GLY A 243 -2.69 1.88 8.62
C GLY A 243 -2.12 1.33 9.93
N ASP A 244 -1.63 2.21 10.80
CA ASP A 244 -1.12 1.87 12.12
C ASP A 244 -2.21 1.21 12.98
N VAL A 245 -3.39 1.82 13.11
CA VAL A 245 -4.52 1.24 13.88
C VAL A 245 -4.93 -0.14 13.35
N LEU A 246 -4.96 -0.32 12.03
CA LEU A 246 -5.32 -1.59 11.40
C LEU A 246 -4.23 -2.67 11.55
N SER A 247 -2.97 -2.27 11.70
CA SER A 247 -1.82 -3.16 11.91
C SER A 247 -1.57 -3.51 13.39
N GLY A 248 -2.10 -2.71 14.32
CA GLY A 248 -1.84 -2.85 15.74
C GLY A 248 -2.35 -4.16 16.34
N SER A 249 -1.73 -4.58 17.46
CA SER A 249 -1.96 -5.87 18.14
C SER A 249 -3.43 -6.23 18.44
N GLY A 250 -4.34 -5.26 18.55
CA GLY A 250 -5.77 -5.54 18.72
C GLY A 250 -6.50 -6.00 17.44
N PHE A 251 -5.90 -5.80 16.28
CA PHE A 251 -6.29 -6.36 14.98
C PHE A 251 -5.54 -7.67 14.71
N GLU A 252 -5.58 -8.61 15.66
CA GLU A 252 -5.04 -9.97 15.43
C GLU A 252 -5.61 -10.54 14.11
N CYS A 253 -4.68 -10.86 13.22
CA CYS A 253 -4.75 -10.65 11.76
C CYS A 253 -5.59 -11.70 11.01
N GLU A 254 -6.73 -11.26 10.45
CA GLU A 254 -7.44 -11.96 9.35
C GLU A 254 -7.39 -11.16 8.03
N SER A 255 -6.91 -9.92 8.07
CA SER A 255 -6.95 -8.96 6.96
C SER A 255 -5.54 -8.47 6.63
N SER A 256 -5.17 -8.49 5.35
CA SER A 256 -3.98 -7.78 4.86
C SER A 256 -4.28 -6.29 4.71
N VAL A 257 -3.33 -5.43 5.07
CA VAL A 257 -3.45 -3.97 4.89
C VAL A 257 -2.46 -3.52 3.83
N LEU A 258 -2.94 -2.80 2.82
CA LEU A 258 -2.12 -2.20 1.76
C LEU A 258 -2.15 -0.69 1.92
N ILE A 259 -0.97 -0.11 2.20
CA ILE A 259 -0.78 1.33 2.30
C ILE A 259 -0.40 1.87 0.92
N ILE A 260 -1.10 2.89 0.45
CA ILE A 260 -0.83 3.59 -0.81
C ILE A 260 -0.35 5.01 -0.50
N GLN A 261 0.71 5.45 -1.16
CA GLN A 261 1.23 6.80 -1.04
C GLN A 261 1.33 7.42 -2.44
N GLN A 262 0.88 8.67 -2.59
CA GLN A 262 1.08 9.42 -3.82
C GLN A 262 2.57 9.70 -4.02
N HIS A 263 3.07 9.50 -5.24
CA HIS A 263 4.47 9.75 -5.58
C HIS A 263 4.87 11.21 -5.29
N ARG A 264 5.91 11.39 -4.46
CA ARG A 264 6.51 12.70 -4.15
C ARG A 264 7.85 12.82 -4.86
N LEU A 265 7.99 13.79 -5.76
CA LEU A 265 9.30 14.14 -6.31
C LEU A 265 10.17 14.68 -5.16
N LYS A 266 11.31 14.01 -4.84
CA LYS A 266 12.32 14.51 -3.89
C LYS A 266 12.71 15.94 -4.33
N GLY A 267 12.22 16.95 -3.61
CA GLY A 267 12.46 18.37 -3.92
C GLY A 267 11.35 19.34 -3.49
N GLN A 268 10.09 18.90 -3.39
CA GLN A 268 9.02 19.71 -2.82
C GLN A 268 8.83 19.37 -1.34
N ILE A 269 9.66 20.02 -0.52
CA ILE A 269 9.40 20.14 0.91
C ILE A 269 8.45 21.32 1.04
N ASP A 270 7.15 21.06 1.26
CA ASP A 270 6.19 22.12 1.61
C ASP A 270 6.70 22.85 2.85
N GLY A 271 7.16 24.09 2.66
CA GLY A 271 7.61 25.00 3.73
C GLY A 271 8.96 25.70 3.56
N LEU A 272 9.71 25.50 2.47
CA LEU A 272 10.86 26.36 2.16
C LEU A 272 10.46 27.36 1.07
N ASN A 273 10.36 28.64 1.47
CA ASN A 273 10.28 29.77 0.56
C ASN A 273 11.35 29.66 -0.54
N ASP A 274 10.97 30.13 -1.72
CA ASP A 274 11.76 30.33 -2.94
C ASP A 274 13.07 31.12 -2.70
N ASP A 275 14.11 30.49 -2.13
CA ASP A 275 15.40 31.18 -1.92
C ASP A 275 16.64 30.32 -2.23
N PHE A 276 16.50 29.29 -3.08
CA PHE A 276 17.66 28.67 -3.71
C PHE A 276 17.41 28.40 -5.20
N SER A 277 17.51 29.46 -6.01
CA SER A 277 17.96 29.31 -7.39
C SER A 277 19.44 28.94 -7.38
N ILE A 278 19.77 27.74 -7.89
CA ILE A 278 21.14 27.38 -8.22
C ILE A 278 21.40 27.87 -9.65
N MET A 279 22.37 28.79 -9.79
CA MET A 279 23.10 29.03 -11.03
C MET A 279 23.98 27.82 -11.37
#